data_AF-A0A1E4LHK8-F1
#
_entry.id   AF-A0A1E4LHK8-F1
#
_cell.length_a   1.000
_cell.length_b   1.000
_cell.length_c   1.000
_cell.angle_alpha   90.00
_cell.angle_beta   90.00
_cell.angle_gamma   90.00
#
_symmetry.space_group_name_H-M   'P 1'
#
loop_
_entity.id
_entity.type
_entity.pdbx_description
1 polymer ?
#
loop_
_entity_poly.entity_id
_entity_poly.type
_entity_poly.pdbx_seq_one_letter_code
_entity_poly.pdbx_strand_id
1 'polypeptide(L)'
;MKKKVIMMILVAAALYVAAAAAGGTAGDPLVTLSYITQHFVGEVSDRLTSRTEELKFKTLDNYAAQREAILRDAESKLTAQSRLTAQLSELALAKIKADPSLLVAGSMRTVTLQKGDKIVGTPGGAVILKSGSGKVCGSSSSVLIDVTAGAARAAGTAVKTSVYYMLAADDGSGVEITSQTAVVQIKDGSRVQAAYVPKYTAQAEGLQKLNLFRGSNYGFELERVPTRQEALIMLIRLLGEESQALSYEGKSAFTDLTGWADGVRYVKYGEAMKYTNGMTPTTFVQQGAAQDITYLTFVLRALGYSDAAGDFSYKTSYTKAMEIGLLTQAQWDEMHSVFRRDHVVLLSYNALRCARKDGGTLGDKLVAAGVITAEQLAAVLAQ
;
A
#
# COMPACT_ATOMS: atom_id res chain seq x y z
N MET A 1 25.98 11.35 11.72
CA MET A 1 27.01 12.41 11.89
C MET A 1 27.52 12.51 13.34
N LYS A 2 26.65 12.50 14.37
CA LYS A 2 27.06 12.63 15.79
C LYS A 2 28.12 11.61 16.28
N LYS A 3 28.05 10.34 15.88
CA LYS A 3 29.03 9.30 16.28
C LYS A 3 30.45 9.52 15.75
N LYS A 4 30.60 10.08 14.54
CA LYS A 4 31.93 10.29 13.92
C LYS A 4 32.66 11.50 14.54
N VAL A 5 31.93 12.53 14.96
CA VAL A 5 32.48 13.72 15.63
C VAL A 5 32.94 13.38 17.05
N ILE A 6 32.17 12.59 17.80
CA ILE A 6 32.55 12.13 19.15
C ILE A 6 33.81 11.25 19.11
N MET A 7 33.95 10.41 18.08
CA MET A 7 35.12 9.54 17.91
C MET A 7 36.39 10.33 17.56
N MET A 8 36.30 11.43 16.79
CA MET A 8 37.44 12.31 16.54
C MET A 8 37.88 13.09 17.79
N ILE A 9 36.92 13.56 18.60
CA ILE A 9 37.22 14.25 19.86
C ILE A 9 37.88 13.30 20.87
N LEU A 10 37.45 12.03 20.91
CA LEU A 10 38.08 11.00 21.76
C LEU A 10 39.50 10.65 21.32
N VAL A 11 39.77 10.61 20.00
CA VAL A 11 41.13 10.36 19.49
C VAL A 11 42.05 11.56 19.75
N ALA A 12 41.54 12.79 19.60
CA ALA A 12 42.29 14.01 19.93
C ALA A 12 42.58 14.12 21.45
N ALA A 13 41.62 13.73 22.29
CA ALA A 13 41.81 13.68 23.75
C ALA A 13 42.80 12.58 24.16
N ALA A 14 42.77 11.41 23.50
CA ALA A 14 43.74 10.34 23.74
C ALA A 14 45.18 10.74 23.35
N LEU A 15 45.35 11.52 22.28
CA LEU A 15 46.63 12.10 21.89
C LEU A 15 47.13 13.17 22.88
N TYR A 16 46.22 13.95 23.48
CA TYR A 16 46.55 14.94 24.50
C TYR A 16 46.99 14.31 25.83
N VAL A 17 46.39 13.17 26.20
CA VAL A 17 46.75 12.43 27.43
C VAL A 17 48.09 11.69 27.29
N ALA A 18 48.46 11.25 26.09
CA ALA A 18 49.76 10.63 25.83
C ALA A 18 50.94 11.62 25.93
N ALA A 19 50.71 12.92 25.69
CA ALA A 19 51.75 13.95 25.79
C ALA A 19 52.01 14.43 27.23
N ALA A 20 51.08 14.18 28.17
CA ALA A 20 51.18 14.65 29.55
C ALA A 20 51.85 13.64 30.51
N ALA A 21 52.18 12.44 30.03
CA ALA A 21 52.68 11.34 30.86
C ALA A 21 53.99 10.74 30.32
N ALA A 22 55.06 11.52 30.28
CA ALA A 22 56.42 10.98 30.26
C ALA A 22 57.41 12.01 30.83
N GLY A 23 57.89 11.76 32.05
CA GLY A 23 59.08 12.41 32.59
C GLY A 23 60.31 12.07 31.75
N GLY A 24 61.21 13.04 31.58
CA GLY A 24 62.30 12.97 30.60
C GLY A 24 63.42 11.97 30.91
N THR A 25 64.18 11.62 29.87
CA THR A 25 65.60 11.24 29.94
C THR A 25 66.36 11.72 28.69
N ALA A 26 67.69 11.85 28.80
CA ALA A 26 68.57 12.68 27.99
C ALA A 26 69.01 12.11 26.61
N GLY A 27 68.07 11.65 25.77
CA GLY A 27 68.40 11.10 24.45
C GLY A 27 67.46 11.44 23.30
N ASP A 28 66.49 12.33 23.48
CA ASP A 28 65.44 12.59 22.48
C ASP A 28 65.60 14.01 21.90
N PRO A 29 65.73 14.21 20.57
CA PRO A 29 65.75 15.54 19.98
C PRO A 29 64.41 16.23 20.27
N LEU A 30 64.41 17.03 21.33
CA LEU A 30 63.27 17.79 21.83
C LEU A 30 62.65 18.57 20.67
N VAL A 31 61.57 18.02 20.09
CA VAL A 31 60.56 18.84 19.45
C VAL A 31 60.00 19.69 20.58
N THR A 32 60.46 20.93 20.68
CA THR A 32 60.09 21.81 21.78
C THR A 32 58.57 21.94 21.79
N LEU A 33 57.98 22.03 22.98
CA LEU A 33 56.54 22.28 23.12
C LEU A 33 56.14 23.52 22.29
N SER A 34 57.03 24.51 22.18
CA SER A 34 56.85 25.67 21.30
C SER A 34 56.77 25.30 19.82
N TYR A 35 57.59 24.36 19.30
CA TYR A 35 57.55 23.92 17.91
C TYR A 35 56.24 23.17 17.58
N ILE A 36 55.77 22.28 18.47
CA ILE A 36 54.48 21.59 18.31
C ILE A 36 53.32 22.60 18.35
N THR A 37 53.35 23.53 19.30
CA THR A 37 52.27 24.52 19.47
C THR A 37 52.25 25.53 18.31
N GLN A 38 53.41 25.93 17.80
CA GLN A 38 53.50 26.97 16.77
C GLN A 38 53.29 26.43 15.36
N HIS A 39 53.82 25.24 15.03
CA HIS A 39 53.71 24.68 13.68
C HIS A 39 52.58 23.67 13.52
N PHE A 40 52.39 22.75 14.49
CA PHE A 40 51.38 21.69 14.34
C PHE A 40 49.98 22.14 14.76
N VAL A 41 49.84 22.83 15.90
CA VAL A 41 48.51 23.25 16.38
C VAL A 41 47.91 24.33 15.48
N GLY A 42 48.73 25.28 14.99
CA GLY A 42 48.31 26.28 14.01
C GLY A 42 47.83 25.65 12.71
N GLU A 43 48.64 24.79 12.10
CA GLU A 43 48.29 24.16 10.80
C GLU A 43 47.08 23.21 10.91
N VAL A 44 46.96 22.46 12.02
CA VAL A 44 45.79 21.61 12.27
C VAL A 44 44.54 22.46 12.50
N SER A 45 44.64 23.59 13.20
CA SER A 45 43.53 24.53 13.40
C SER A 45 43.06 25.16 12.09
N ASP A 46 43.99 25.57 11.23
CA ASP A 46 43.68 26.14 9.92
C ASP A 46 43.03 25.10 9.00
N ARG A 47 43.58 23.88 8.93
CA ARG A 47 42.98 22.78 8.16
C ARG A 47 41.60 22.38 8.69
N LEU A 48 41.39 22.38 10.00
CA LEU A 48 40.08 22.13 10.61
C LEU A 48 39.09 23.24 10.22
N THR A 49 39.53 24.49 10.25
CA THR A 49 38.68 25.64 9.90
C THR A 49 38.29 25.60 8.42
N SER A 50 39.25 25.42 7.51
CA SER A 50 38.98 25.31 6.06
C SER A 50 38.06 24.12 5.74
N ARG A 51 38.29 22.96 6.36
CA ARG A 51 37.45 21.76 6.15
C ARG A 51 36.06 21.93 6.75
N THR A 52 35.93 22.68 7.84
CA THR A 52 34.64 23.00 8.46
C THR A 52 33.84 23.95 7.56
N GLU A 53 34.46 24.98 7.01
CA GLU A 53 33.82 25.90 6.06
C GLU A 53 33.44 25.20 4.75
N GLU A 54 34.31 24.34 4.21
CA GLU A 54 34.01 23.53 3.02
C GLU A 54 32.82 22.59 3.25
N LEU A 55 32.77 21.91 4.41
CA LEU A 55 31.65 21.03 4.77
C LEU A 55 30.36 21.81 5.00
N LYS A 56 30.41 22.99 5.64
CA LYS A 56 29.24 23.89 5.78
C LYS A 56 28.70 24.29 4.41
N PHE A 57 29.58 24.72 3.50
CA PHE A 57 29.20 25.15 2.15
C PHE A 57 28.58 24.01 1.34
N LYS A 58 29.22 22.83 1.29
CA LYS A 58 28.66 21.63 0.64
C LYS A 58 27.32 21.21 1.23
N THR A 59 27.16 21.34 2.55
CA THR A 59 25.90 20.99 3.23
C THR A 59 24.80 21.99 2.87
N LEU A 60 25.10 23.29 2.86
CA LEU A 60 24.17 24.35 2.47
C LEU A 60 23.75 24.23 1.00
N ASP A 61 24.67 23.97 0.08
CA ASP A 61 24.37 23.74 -1.35
C ASP A 61 23.48 22.53 -1.55
N ASN A 62 23.76 21.42 -0.86
CA ASN A 62 22.93 20.22 -0.90
C ASN A 62 21.52 20.51 -0.37
N TYR A 63 21.39 21.27 0.73
CA TYR A 63 20.08 21.68 1.25
C TYR A 63 19.35 22.65 0.32
N ALA A 64 20.05 23.59 -0.33
CA ALA A 64 19.47 24.51 -1.30
C ALA A 64 18.95 23.77 -2.53
N ALA A 65 19.76 22.86 -3.10
CA ALA A 65 19.36 22.01 -4.23
C ALA A 65 18.17 21.10 -3.88
N GLN A 66 18.16 20.50 -2.68
CA GLN A 66 17.01 19.71 -2.20
C GLN A 66 15.75 20.56 -2.08
N ARG A 67 15.85 21.78 -1.51
CA ARG A 67 14.69 22.69 -1.39
C ARG A 67 14.16 23.11 -2.75
N GLU A 68 15.02 23.44 -3.71
CA GLU A 68 14.58 23.76 -5.08
C GLU A 68 13.91 22.58 -5.77
N ALA A 69 14.46 21.37 -5.64
CA ALA A 69 13.85 20.17 -6.20
C ALA A 69 12.46 19.90 -5.62
N ILE A 70 12.31 20.05 -4.29
CA ILE A 70 11.02 19.91 -3.60
C ILE A 70 10.03 21.00 -4.04
N LEU A 71 10.48 22.26 -4.17
CA LEU A 71 9.62 23.36 -4.62
C LEU A 71 9.15 23.15 -6.07
N ARG A 72 10.03 22.77 -6.99
CA ARG A 72 9.66 22.48 -8.39
C ARG A 72 8.69 21.31 -8.48
N ASP A 73 8.90 20.25 -7.70
CA ASP A 73 7.96 19.12 -7.62
C ASP A 73 6.58 19.57 -7.10
N ALA A 74 6.56 20.36 -6.02
CA ALA A 74 5.32 20.90 -5.45
C ALA A 74 4.57 21.82 -6.43
N GLU A 75 5.27 22.73 -7.12
CA GLU A 75 4.70 23.62 -8.12
C GLU A 75 4.15 22.86 -9.32
N SER A 76 4.86 21.83 -9.78
CA SER A 76 4.39 20.97 -10.88
C SER A 76 3.10 20.25 -10.51
N LYS A 77 3.01 19.71 -9.28
CA LYS A 77 1.81 19.05 -8.74
C LYS A 77 0.65 20.00 -8.60
N LEU A 78 0.88 21.20 -8.07
CA LEU A 78 -0.15 22.23 -7.94
C LEU A 78 -0.68 22.67 -9.30
N THR A 79 0.19 22.83 -10.30
CA THR A 79 -0.18 23.19 -11.67
C THR A 79 -0.97 22.06 -12.36
N ALA A 80 -0.59 20.80 -12.15
CA ALA A 80 -1.36 19.66 -12.63
C ALA A 80 -2.76 19.62 -11.99
N GLN A 81 -2.84 19.86 -10.68
CA GLN A 81 -4.10 19.87 -9.95
C GLN A 81 -5.03 21.00 -10.41
N SER A 82 -4.51 22.20 -10.66
CA SER A 82 -5.32 23.34 -11.13
C SER A 82 -5.83 23.09 -12.55
N ARG A 83 -5.01 22.51 -13.45
CA ARG A 83 -5.45 22.09 -14.78
C ARG A 83 -6.55 21.02 -14.73
N LEU A 84 -6.39 20.01 -13.88
CA LEU A 84 -7.41 18.99 -13.68
C LEU A 84 -8.71 19.59 -13.15
N THR A 85 -8.62 20.54 -12.20
CA THR A 85 -9.80 21.24 -11.66
C THR A 85 -10.53 22.02 -12.74
N ALA A 86 -9.81 22.75 -13.59
CA ALA A 86 -10.40 23.46 -14.72
C ALA A 86 -11.08 22.49 -15.70
N GLN A 87 -10.41 21.40 -16.07
CA GLN A 87 -10.97 20.37 -16.96
C GLN A 87 -12.24 19.72 -16.38
N LEU A 88 -12.25 19.42 -15.07
CA LEU A 88 -13.44 18.88 -14.40
C LEU A 88 -14.60 19.88 -14.39
N SER A 89 -14.32 21.17 -14.20
CA SER A 89 -15.34 22.21 -14.22
C SER A 89 -15.97 22.37 -15.61
N GLU A 90 -15.16 22.34 -16.67
CA GLU A 90 -15.65 22.38 -18.05
C GLU A 90 -16.46 21.13 -18.39
N LEU A 91 -15.99 19.94 -18.00
CA LEU A 91 -16.70 18.68 -18.20
C LEU A 91 -18.04 18.65 -17.45
N ALA A 92 -18.06 19.16 -16.22
CA ALA A 92 -19.29 19.28 -15.43
C ALA A 92 -20.29 20.21 -16.11
N LEU A 93 -19.84 21.38 -16.60
CA LEU A 93 -20.68 22.33 -17.32
C LEU A 93 -21.22 21.74 -18.64
N ALA A 94 -20.39 20.98 -19.37
CA ALA A 94 -20.81 20.29 -20.59
C ALA A 94 -21.89 19.23 -20.30
N LYS A 95 -21.73 18.45 -19.22
CA LYS A 95 -22.74 17.47 -18.79
C LYS A 95 -24.05 18.12 -18.36
N ILE A 96 -23.99 19.23 -17.63
CA ILE A 96 -25.16 20.01 -17.22
C ILE A 96 -25.90 20.58 -18.44
N LYS A 97 -25.18 21.06 -19.46
CA LYS A 97 -25.80 21.54 -20.71
C LYS A 97 -26.49 20.42 -21.49
N ALA A 98 -25.89 19.22 -21.49
CA ALA A 98 -26.45 18.05 -22.17
C ALA A 98 -27.68 17.47 -21.45
N ASP A 99 -27.72 17.59 -20.12
CA ASP A 99 -28.84 17.14 -19.29
C ASP A 99 -29.20 18.20 -18.22
N PRO A 100 -30.05 19.20 -18.56
CA PRO A 100 -30.45 20.25 -17.64
C PRO A 100 -31.21 19.75 -16.40
N SER A 101 -31.71 18.51 -16.40
CA SER A 101 -32.38 17.93 -15.22
C SER A 101 -31.45 17.81 -14.01
N LEU A 102 -30.13 17.78 -14.24
CA LEU A 102 -29.10 17.82 -13.20
C LEU A 102 -29.12 19.10 -12.33
N LEU A 103 -29.81 20.17 -12.77
CA LEU A 103 -29.97 21.43 -12.02
C LEU A 103 -31.29 21.53 -11.26
N VAL A 104 -32.23 20.61 -11.47
CA VAL A 104 -33.57 20.67 -10.88
C VAL A 104 -33.59 19.84 -9.60
N ALA A 105 -33.52 20.53 -8.46
CA ALA A 105 -33.59 19.91 -7.14
C ALA A 105 -34.88 19.10 -6.96
N GLY A 106 -34.74 17.84 -6.59
CA GLY A 106 -35.82 16.87 -6.40
C GLY A 106 -36.21 16.11 -7.66
N SER A 107 -35.56 16.32 -8.81
CA SER A 107 -35.87 15.59 -10.04
C SER A 107 -35.36 14.14 -9.99
N MET A 108 -36.09 13.24 -10.65
CA MET A 108 -35.69 11.85 -10.84
C MET A 108 -35.12 11.71 -12.24
N ARG A 109 -33.89 11.22 -12.35
CA ARG A 109 -33.28 10.88 -13.64
C ARG A 109 -33.22 9.37 -13.86
N THR A 110 -33.36 8.94 -15.11
CA THR A 110 -33.28 7.52 -15.48
C THR A 110 -31.88 7.18 -15.96
N VAL A 111 -31.31 6.11 -15.41
CA VAL A 111 -29.99 5.58 -15.79
C VAL A 111 -30.11 4.11 -16.17
N THR A 112 -29.29 3.68 -17.13
CA THR A 112 -29.12 2.27 -17.47
C THR A 112 -27.81 1.79 -16.87
N LEU A 113 -27.88 0.73 -16.08
CA LEU A 113 -26.77 0.18 -15.30
C LEU A 113 -26.52 -1.27 -15.68
N GLN A 114 -25.31 -1.74 -15.40
CA GLN A 114 -24.88 -3.11 -15.64
C GLN A 114 -24.68 -3.87 -14.33
N LYS A 115 -24.54 -5.19 -14.43
CA LYS A 115 -24.26 -6.06 -13.28
C LYS A 115 -23.04 -5.56 -12.51
N GLY A 116 -23.19 -5.42 -11.19
CA GLY A 116 -22.15 -4.97 -10.27
C GLY A 116 -22.11 -3.46 -10.04
N ASP A 117 -22.78 -2.65 -10.88
CA ASP A 117 -22.94 -1.23 -10.62
C ASP A 117 -23.72 -1.02 -9.32
N LYS A 118 -23.38 0.05 -8.60
CA LYS A 118 -24.01 0.40 -7.34
C LYS A 118 -24.65 1.78 -7.43
N ILE A 119 -25.79 1.94 -6.78
CA ILE A 119 -26.35 3.24 -6.45
C ILE A 119 -26.17 3.47 -4.96
N VAL A 120 -25.32 4.43 -4.61
CA VAL A 120 -25.04 4.85 -3.22
C VAL A 120 -25.26 6.36 -3.12
N GLY A 121 -25.17 6.97 -1.95
CA GLY A 121 -25.44 8.39 -1.85
C GLY A 121 -25.62 8.91 -0.43
N THR A 122 -26.03 10.17 -0.35
CA THR A 122 -26.32 10.85 0.90
C THR A 122 -27.73 10.53 1.40
N PRO A 123 -28.01 10.73 2.71
CA PRO A 123 -29.36 10.61 3.25
C PRO A 123 -30.39 11.38 2.42
N GLY A 124 -31.54 10.77 2.15
CA GLY A 124 -32.64 11.36 1.37
C GLY A 124 -32.53 11.17 -0.15
N GLY A 125 -31.38 10.70 -0.66
CA GLY A 125 -31.30 10.17 -2.01
C GLY A 125 -32.20 8.95 -2.16
N ALA A 126 -32.72 8.72 -3.37
CA ALA A 126 -33.71 7.70 -3.61
C ALA A 126 -33.50 6.95 -4.92
N VAL A 127 -33.98 5.70 -4.94
CA VAL A 127 -33.79 4.74 -6.00
C VAL A 127 -35.12 4.04 -6.28
N ILE A 128 -35.51 3.97 -7.55
CA ILE A 128 -36.60 3.14 -8.04
C ILE A 128 -36.03 2.25 -9.16
N LEU A 129 -35.97 0.95 -8.91
CA LEU A 129 -35.62 -0.02 -9.95
C LEU A 129 -36.81 -0.17 -10.91
N LYS A 130 -36.66 0.22 -12.18
CA LYS A 130 -37.74 0.13 -13.19
C LYS A 130 -37.77 -1.22 -13.88
N SER A 131 -36.61 -1.79 -14.15
CA SER A 131 -36.44 -3.14 -14.71
C SER A 131 -35.09 -3.73 -14.30
N GLY A 132 -34.95 -5.05 -14.41
CA GLY A 132 -33.77 -5.78 -13.92
C GLY A 132 -33.91 -6.21 -12.46
N SER A 133 -32.79 -6.59 -11.84
CA SER A 133 -32.73 -7.03 -10.45
C SER A 133 -31.58 -6.36 -9.72
N GLY A 134 -31.77 -6.12 -8.42
CA GLY A 134 -30.74 -5.61 -7.54
C GLY A 134 -30.94 -6.09 -6.10
N LYS A 135 -29.96 -5.83 -5.24
CA LYS A 135 -30.00 -6.12 -3.81
C LYS A 135 -29.48 -4.93 -3.02
N VAL A 136 -29.87 -4.81 -1.76
CA VAL A 136 -29.28 -3.85 -0.84
C VAL A 136 -27.79 -4.18 -0.65
N CYS A 137 -26.91 -3.21 -0.81
CA CYS A 137 -25.48 -3.36 -0.63
C CYS A 137 -24.94 -2.46 0.49
N GLY A 138 -23.73 -2.78 0.96
CA GLY A 138 -23.02 -2.05 2.01
C GLY A 138 -22.47 -3.00 3.07
N SER A 139 -22.22 -2.50 4.28
CA SER A 139 -21.80 -3.30 5.43
C SER A 139 -22.98 -4.10 6.00
N SER A 140 -22.74 -4.94 7.02
CA SER A 140 -23.82 -5.68 7.70
C SER A 140 -24.83 -4.77 8.41
N SER A 141 -24.48 -3.50 8.69
CA SER A 141 -25.38 -2.50 9.26
C SER A 141 -26.09 -1.65 8.21
N SER A 142 -25.80 -1.85 6.92
CA SER A 142 -26.38 -1.05 5.85
C SER A 142 -27.87 -1.34 5.66
N VAL A 143 -28.64 -0.26 5.52
CA VAL A 143 -30.10 -0.30 5.42
C VAL A 143 -30.61 0.68 4.36
N LEU A 144 -31.58 0.23 3.56
CA LEU A 144 -32.46 1.10 2.77
C LEU A 144 -33.84 1.18 3.40
N ILE A 145 -34.51 2.32 3.21
CA ILE A 145 -35.91 2.49 3.60
C ILE A 145 -36.78 2.24 2.39
N ASP A 146 -37.59 1.18 2.44
CA ASP A 146 -38.73 0.98 1.55
C ASP A 146 -39.81 1.97 1.97
N VAL A 147 -39.89 3.12 1.29
CA VAL A 147 -40.82 4.21 1.63
C VAL A 147 -42.25 3.79 1.33
N THR A 148 -42.45 2.95 0.31
CA THR A 148 -43.77 2.43 -0.05
C THR A 148 -44.34 1.55 1.06
N ALA A 149 -43.52 0.72 1.70
CA ALA A 149 -43.93 -0.15 2.80
C ALA A 149 -43.66 0.42 4.21
N GLY A 150 -42.99 1.57 4.32
CA GLY A 150 -42.57 2.16 5.60
C GLY A 150 -41.60 1.27 6.39
N ALA A 151 -40.71 0.53 5.73
CA ALA A 151 -39.91 -0.52 6.37
C ALA A 151 -38.43 -0.50 5.97
N ALA A 152 -37.56 -0.87 6.92
CA ALA A 152 -36.14 -1.06 6.67
C ALA A 152 -35.87 -2.34 5.84
N ARG A 153 -34.81 -2.30 5.03
CA ARG A 153 -34.29 -3.41 4.22
C ARG A 153 -32.80 -3.53 4.49
N ALA A 154 -32.40 -4.62 5.13
CA ALA A 154 -31.00 -4.89 5.45
C ALA A 154 -30.17 -5.27 4.21
N ALA A 155 -28.85 -5.14 4.31
CA ALA A 155 -27.90 -5.62 3.31
C ALA A 155 -28.19 -7.05 2.85
N GLY A 156 -28.05 -7.29 1.54
CA GLY A 156 -28.37 -8.56 0.89
C GLY A 156 -29.83 -8.75 0.50
N THR A 157 -30.77 -7.95 1.03
CA THR A 157 -32.19 -8.06 0.68
C THR A 157 -32.42 -7.70 -0.79
N ALA A 158 -33.20 -8.50 -1.52
CA ALA A 158 -33.56 -8.18 -2.90
C ALA A 158 -34.40 -6.90 -3.01
N VAL A 159 -34.08 -6.06 -3.98
CA VAL A 159 -34.78 -4.81 -4.31
C VAL A 159 -35.87 -5.13 -5.32
N LYS A 160 -37.10 -4.70 -5.03
CA LYS A 160 -38.25 -4.92 -5.90
C LYS A 160 -38.37 -3.80 -6.93
N THR A 161 -38.87 -4.14 -8.12
CA THR A 161 -39.18 -3.16 -9.16
C THR A 161 -40.32 -2.24 -8.74
N SER A 162 -40.28 -0.98 -9.18
CA SER A 162 -41.32 0.03 -8.96
C SER A 162 -41.61 0.37 -7.49
N VAL A 163 -40.65 0.10 -6.60
CA VAL A 163 -40.70 0.50 -5.19
C VAL A 163 -39.75 1.68 -4.95
N TYR A 164 -40.20 2.66 -4.14
CA TYR A 164 -39.38 3.81 -3.76
C TYR A 164 -38.49 3.45 -2.58
N TYR A 165 -37.19 3.28 -2.83
CA TYR A 165 -36.19 3.08 -1.79
C TYR A 165 -35.46 4.39 -1.51
N MET A 166 -35.22 4.68 -0.23
CA MET A 166 -34.48 5.85 0.22
C MET A 166 -33.19 5.43 0.93
N LEU A 167 -32.11 6.15 0.64
CA LEU A 167 -30.82 6.04 1.29
C LEU A 167 -30.91 6.70 2.67
N ALA A 168 -30.58 5.95 3.71
CA ALA A 168 -30.67 6.42 5.10
C ALA A 168 -29.37 7.08 5.61
N ALA A 169 -28.22 6.70 5.05
CA ALA A 169 -26.89 7.10 5.50
C ALA A 169 -25.92 7.22 4.31
N ASP A 170 -24.87 8.03 4.45
CA ASP A 170 -23.73 8.09 3.51
C ASP A 170 -22.59 7.19 4.03
N ASP A 171 -22.87 5.90 4.16
CA ASP A 171 -21.93 4.88 4.67
C ASP A 171 -21.62 3.80 3.60
N GLY A 172 -22.03 4.05 2.35
CA GLY A 172 -21.97 3.06 1.26
C GLY A 172 -23.18 2.14 1.18
N SER A 173 -24.20 2.33 2.03
CA SER A 173 -25.52 1.72 1.86
C SER A 173 -26.10 2.11 0.50
N GLY A 174 -26.72 1.15 -0.18
CA GLY A 174 -27.19 1.37 -1.53
C GLY A 174 -27.87 0.18 -2.18
N VAL A 175 -28.00 0.24 -3.50
CA VAL A 175 -28.48 -0.86 -4.35
C VAL A 175 -27.35 -1.32 -5.25
N GLU A 176 -26.99 -2.60 -5.20
CA GLU A 176 -26.10 -3.25 -6.17
C GLU A 176 -26.93 -3.99 -7.22
N ILE A 177 -26.65 -3.71 -8.49
CA ILE A 177 -27.33 -4.34 -9.63
C ILE A 177 -26.82 -5.78 -9.80
N THR A 178 -27.75 -6.72 -9.91
CA THR A 178 -27.45 -8.15 -10.03
C THR A 178 -27.78 -8.73 -11.40
N SER A 179 -28.67 -8.08 -12.16
CA SER A 179 -28.96 -8.43 -13.55
C SER A 179 -27.92 -7.85 -14.51
N GLN A 180 -27.79 -8.44 -15.71
CA GLN A 180 -26.85 -7.95 -16.74
C GLN A 180 -27.12 -6.50 -17.15
N THR A 181 -28.39 -6.11 -17.15
CA THR A 181 -28.83 -4.74 -17.39
C THR A 181 -29.97 -4.41 -16.44
N ALA A 182 -30.02 -3.18 -15.95
CA ALA A 182 -31.10 -2.65 -15.16
C ALA A 182 -31.38 -1.20 -15.55
N VAL A 183 -32.65 -0.82 -15.57
CA VAL A 183 -33.06 0.58 -15.72
C VAL A 183 -33.50 1.08 -14.36
N VAL A 184 -32.92 2.18 -13.91
CA VAL A 184 -33.10 2.71 -12.56
C VAL A 184 -33.41 4.19 -12.63
N GLN A 185 -34.42 4.63 -11.89
CA GLN A 185 -34.64 6.04 -11.60
C GLN A 185 -33.95 6.40 -10.29
N ILE A 186 -33.18 7.47 -10.30
CA ILE A 186 -32.45 7.96 -9.13
C ILE A 186 -32.76 9.42 -8.86
N LYS A 187 -32.90 9.78 -7.59
CA LYS A 187 -33.09 11.15 -7.10
C LYS A 187 -31.74 11.76 -6.72
N ASP A 188 -31.68 13.09 -6.73
CA ASP A 188 -30.59 13.88 -6.12
C ASP A 188 -30.13 13.33 -4.76
N GLY A 189 -28.83 13.41 -4.53
CA GLY A 189 -28.15 12.73 -3.41
C GLY A 189 -27.72 11.30 -3.73
N SER A 190 -28.29 10.67 -4.76
CA SER A 190 -27.85 9.35 -5.25
C SER A 190 -26.82 9.48 -6.37
N ARG A 191 -25.77 8.67 -6.31
CA ARG A 191 -24.70 8.58 -7.32
C ARG A 191 -24.56 7.14 -7.81
N VAL A 192 -24.29 7.01 -9.10
CA VAL A 192 -23.90 5.73 -9.70
C VAL A 192 -22.41 5.52 -9.46
N GLN A 193 -22.07 4.40 -8.86
CA GLN A 193 -20.72 3.89 -8.73
C GLN A 193 -20.60 2.68 -9.65
N ALA A 194 -19.83 2.83 -10.73
CA ALA A 194 -19.60 1.75 -11.68
C ALA A 194 -18.93 0.55 -11.02
N ALA A 195 -19.25 -0.66 -11.51
CA ALA A 195 -18.56 -1.87 -11.15
C ALA A 195 -17.05 -1.73 -11.43
N TYR A 196 -16.22 -2.26 -10.53
CA TYR A 196 -14.78 -2.32 -10.79
C TYR A 196 -14.50 -3.37 -11.87
N VAL A 197 -13.74 -2.97 -12.90
CA VAL A 197 -13.26 -3.87 -13.94
C VAL A 197 -11.82 -4.27 -13.58
N PRO A 198 -11.54 -5.55 -13.32
CA PRO A 198 -10.18 -6.01 -13.07
C PRO A 198 -9.22 -5.65 -14.21
N LYS A 199 -8.03 -5.19 -13.85
CA LYS A 199 -6.95 -4.76 -14.75
C LYS A 199 -5.85 -5.79 -14.86
N TYR A 200 -5.66 -6.64 -13.85
CA TYR A 200 -4.50 -7.55 -13.74
C TYR A 200 -4.89 -9.02 -13.89
N THR A 201 -5.90 -9.33 -14.71
CA THR A 201 -6.37 -10.71 -14.93
C THR A 201 -5.29 -11.61 -15.56
N ALA A 202 -4.53 -11.10 -16.53
CA ALA A 202 -3.44 -11.88 -17.15
C ALA A 202 -2.34 -12.22 -16.13
N GLN A 203 -1.99 -11.27 -15.25
CA GLN A 203 -1.04 -11.49 -14.17
C GLN A 203 -1.57 -12.49 -13.14
N ALA A 204 -2.89 -12.50 -12.87
CA ALA A 204 -3.52 -13.48 -12.00
C ALA A 204 -3.37 -14.89 -12.58
N GLU A 205 -3.63 -15.07 -13.88
CA GLU A 205 -3.41 -16.34 -14.59
C GLU A 205 -1.93 -16.75 -14.58
N GLY A 206 -1.03 -15.80 -14.79
CA GLY A 206 0.42 -16.01 -14.69
C GLY A 206 0.83 -16.54 -13.31
N LEU A 207 0.42 -15.87 -12.24
CA LEU A 207 0.68 -16.30 -10.87
C LEU A 207 -0.01 -17.64 -10.53
N GLN A 208 -1.17 -17.93 -11.13
CA GLN A 208 -1.84 -19.22 -10.97
C GLN A 208 -1.02 -20.35 -11.59
N LYS A 209 -0.44 -20.16 -12.79
CA LYS A 209 0.47 -21.12 -13.43
C LYS A 209 1.72 -21.42 -12.58
N LEU A 210 2.15 -20.45 -11.76
CA LEU A 210 3.23 -20.60 -10.78
C LEU A 210 2.77 -21.16 -9.43
N ASN A 211 1.48 -21.48 -9.25
CA ASN A 211 0.84 -21.83 -7.98
C ASN A 211 0.92 -20.76 -6.87
N LEU A 212 1.31 -19.53 -7.21
CA LEU A 212 1.44 -18.42 -6.27
C LEU A 212 0.10 -17.72 -5.99
N PHE A 213 -0.87 -17.77 -6.91
CA PHE A 213 -2.21 -17.20 -6.73
C PHE A 213 -3.29 -18.11 -7.32
N ARG A 214 -4.03 -18.83 -6.46
CA ARG A 214 -4.95 -19.90 -6.92
C ARG A 214 -6.41 -19.46 -7.10
N GLY A 215 -6.78 -18.27 -6.62
CA GLY A 215 -8.19 -17.87 -6.52
C GLY A 215 -8.95 -18.61 -5.43
N SER A 216 -10.26 -18.68 -5.58
CA SER A 216 -11.21 -19.43 -4.74
C SER A 216 -12.10 -20.32 -5.63
N ASN A 217 -13.12 -20.94 -5.03
CA ASN A 217 -14.13 -21.69 -5.78
C ASN A 217 -14.97 -20.83 -6.75
N TYR A 218 -14.84 -19.50 -6.68
CA TYR A 218 -15.53 -18.54 -7.55
C TYR A 218 -14.58 -17.84 -8.54
N GLY A 219 -13.39 -18.40 -8.77
CA GLY A 219 -12.36 -17.80 -9.61
C GLY A 219 -11.45 -16.86 -8.83
N PHE A 220 -10.90 -15.84 -9.49
CA PHE A 220 -9.91 -14.96 -8.86
C PHE A 220 -10.48 -13.93 -7.90
N GLU A 221 -11.73 -13.50 -8.12
CA GLU A 221 -12.44 -12.46 -7.35
C GLU A 221 -11.63 -11.17 -7.22
N LEU A 222 -11.04 -10.70 -8.33
CA LEU A 222 -10.11 -9.57 -8.35
C LEU A 222 -10.78 -8.25 -7.90
N GLU A 223 -12.09 -8.16 -8.06
CA GLU A 223 -12.92 -7.01 -7.76
C GLU A 223 -13.17 -6.78 -6.26
N ARG A 224 -12.93 -7.77 -5.39
CA ARG A 224 -13.18 -7.62 -3.95
C ARG A 224 -11.92 -7.30 -3.14
N VAL A 225 -12.16 -6.81 -1.93
CA VAL A 225 -11.11 -6.56 -0.94
C VAL A 225 -10.56 -7.91 -0.44
N PRO A 226 -9.23 -8.09 -0.38
CA PRO A 226 -8.61 -9.29 0.16
C PRO A 226 -8.77 -9.34 1.69
N THR A 227 -8.86 -10.55 2.24
CA THR A 227 -8.83 -10.71 3.70
C THR A 227 -7.40 -10.67 4.23
N ARG A 228 -7.22 -10.40 5.53
CA ARG A 228 -5.92 -10.47 6.22
C ARG A 228 -5.27 -11.85 6.08
N GLN A 229 -6.08 -12.91 6.15
CA GLN A 229 -5.60 -14.28 5.93
C GLN A 229 -5.10 -14.46 4.48
N GLU A 230 -5.83 -13.97 3.49
CA GLU A 230 -5.42 -14.06 2.08
C GLU A 230 -4.11 -13.30 1.80
N ALA A 231 -3.95 -12.10 2.37
CA ALA A 231 -2.72 -11.32 2.26
C ALA A 231 -1.51 -12.04 2.86
N LEU A 232 -1.68 -12.71 4.00
CA LEU A 232 -0.61 -13.50 4.63
C LEU A 232 -0.26 -14.76 3.83
N ILE A 233 -1.26 -15.47 3.30
CA ILE A 233 -1.03 -16.63 2.42
C ILE A 233 -0.18 -16.20 1.22
N MET A 234 -0.48 -15.04 0.63
CA MET A 234 0.30 -14.50 -0.48
C MET A 234 1.75 -14.21 -0.09
N LEU A 235 2.01 -13.63 1.10
CA LEU A 235 3.38 -13.47 1.60
C LEU A 235 4.11 -14.82 1.68
N ILE A 236 3.51 -15.82 2.31
CA ILE A 236 4.12 -17.14 2.52
C ILE A 236 4.46 -17.81 1.17
N ARG A 237 3.57 -17.67 0.17
CA ARG A 237 3.85 -18.16 -1.18
C ARG A 237 5.00 -17.41 -1.86
N LEU A 238 5.04 -16.09 -1.75
CA LEU A 238 6.14 -15.28 -2.27
C LEU A 238 7.48 -15.57 -1.57
N LEU A 239 7.44 -16.04 -0.32
CA LEU A 239 8.63 -16.51 0.38
C LEU A 239 9.10 -17.89 -0.11
N GLY A 240 8.22 -18.66 -0.75
CA GLY A 240 8.48 -20.05 -1.15
C GLY A 240 8.17 -21.07 -0.04
N GLU A 241 7.39 -20.69 0.97
CA GLU A 241 7.26 -21.42 2.23
C GLU A 241 5.88 -22.09 2.42
N GLU A 242 5.12 -22.26 1.33
CA GLU A 242 3.74 -22.78 1.38
C GLU A 242 3.69 -24.19 2.00
N SER A 243 4.62 -25.07 1.60
CA SER A 243 4.68 -26.45 2.10
C SER A 243 4.93 -26.51 3.60
N GLN A 244 5.83 -25.67 4.12
CA GLN A 244 6.16 -25.58 5.53
C GLN A 244 4.95 -25.09 6.33
N ALA A 245 4.25 -24.08 5.81
CA ALA A 245 3.04 -23.57 6.43
C ALA A 245 1.92 -24.62 6.47
N LEU A 246 1.73 -25.38 5.39
CA LEU A 246 0.73 -26.45 5.32
C LEU A 246 1.04 -27.63 6.24
N SER A 247 2.33 -27.91 6.51
CA SER A 247 2.74 -28.93 7.48
C SER A 247 2.81 -28.43 8.93
N TYR A 248 2.52 -27.15 9.20
CA TYR A 248 2.73 -26.58 10.51
C TYR A 248 1.64 -27.00 11.52
N GLU A 249 2.05 -27.69 12.59
CA GLU A 249 1.16 -28.18 13.65
C GLU A 249 1.27 -27.38 14.96
N GLY A 250 2.09 -26.34 15.01
CA GLY A 250 2.27 -25.52 16.20
C GLY A 250 0.99 -24.80 16.65
N LYS A 251 0.99 -24.40 17.93
CA LYS A 251 -0.11 -23.64 18.53
C LYS A 251 0.00 -22.16 18.19
N SER A 252 -1.14 -21.48 18.14
CA SER A 252 -1.24 -20.03 18.02
C SER A 252 -1.82 -19.45 19.30
N ALA A 253 -1.43 -18.20 19.63
CA ALA A 253 -2.06 -17.46 20.72
C ALA A 253 -3.45 -16.93 20.32
N PHE A 254 -3.76 -16.90 19.01
CA PHE A 254 -5.03 -16.40 18.50
C PHE A 254 -6.16 -17.42 18.73
N THR A 255 -7.25 -16.95 19.32
CA THR A 255 -8.42 -17.77 19.67
C THR A 255 -9.57 -17.64 18.67
N ASP A 256 -9.49 -16.68 17.75
CA ASP A 256 -10.51 -16.40 16.73
C ASP A 256 -10.29 -17.18 15.42
N LEU A 257 -9.34 -18.11 15.39
CA LEU A 257 -9.02 -18.88 14.19
C LEU A 257 -10.04 -20.00 13.96
N THR A 258 -10.87 -19.86 12.92
CA THR A 258 -11.93 -20.82 12.58
C THR A 258 -12.01 -21.07 11.06
N GLY A 259 -12.86 -22.00 10.64
CA GLY A 259 -13.14 -22.27 9.22
C GLY A 259 -12.10 -23.18 8.55
N TRP A 260 -11.60 -22.77 7.39
CA TRP A 260 -10.73 -23.57 6.53
C TRP A 260 -9.41 -23.95 7.23
N ALA A 261 -9.21 -25.26 7.44
CA ALA A 261 -8.10 -25.80 8.23
C ALA A 261 -6.72 -25.34 7.74
N ASP A 262 -6.46 -25.37 6.42
CA ASP A 262 -5.17 -24.93 5.89
C ASP A 262 -4.99 -23.42 6.05
N GLY A 263 -6.06 -22.64 5.86
CA GLY A 263 -6.09 -21.22 6.21
C GLY A 263 -5.63 -20.95 7.64
N VAL A 264 -6.07 -21.78 8.60
CA VAL A 264 -5.64 -21.69 10.00
C VAL A 264 -4.15 -22.04 10.15
N ARG A 265 -3.65 -23.05 9.44
CA ARG A 265 -2.21 -23.40 9.45
C ARG A 265 -1.33 -22.27 8.93
N TYR A 266 -1.73 -21.60 7.85
CA TYR A 266 -1.00 -20.42 7.36
C TYR A 266 -0.87 -19.32 8.41
N VAL A 267 -1.96 -19.04 9.15
CA VAL A 267 -1.94 -18.01 10.20
C VAL A 267 -1.04 -18.44 11.37
N LYS A 268 -1.15 -19.69 11.81
CA LYS A 268 -0.28 -20.26 12.86
C LYS A 268 1.20 -20.19 12.47
N TYR A 269 1.53 -20.58 11.25
CA TYR A 269 2.89 -20.52 10.72
C TYR A 269 3.40 -19.08 10.63
N GLY A 270 2.59 -18.16 10.08
CA GLY A 270 2.94 -16.75 9.97
C GLY A 270 3.16 -16.06 11.32
N GLU A 271 2.44 -16.46 12.37
CA GLU A 271 2.69 -15.99 13.74
C GLU A 271 4.01 -16.54 14.30
N ALA A 272 4.27 -17.83 14.08
CA ALA A 272 5.48 -18.49 14.55
C ALA A 272 6.74 -17.88 13.92
N MET A 273 6.69 -17.61 12.61
CA MET A 273 7.78 -16.99 11.85
C MET A 273 7.82 -15.46 11.98
N LYS A 274 6.92 -14.86 12.75
CA LYS A 274 6.84 -13.39 12.96
C LYS A 274 6.59 -12.59 11.68
N TYR A 275 5.94 -13.19 10.69
CA TYR A 275 5.51 -12.50 9.47
C TYR A 275 4.31 -11.60 9.71
N THR A 276 3.48 -11.93 10.68
CA THR A 276 2.30 -11.15 11.04
C THR A 276 2.14 -11.01 12.54
N ASN A 277 1.40 -9.98 12.93
CA ASN A 277 0.93 -9.74 14.30
C ASN A 277 -0.60 -9.76 14.34
N GLY A 278 -1.14 -10.13 15.49
CA GLY A 278 -2.58 -10.00 15.76
C GLY A 278 -3.01 -8.54 15.86
N MET A 279 -4.32 -8.32 15.75
CA MET A 279 -4.95 -7.05 16.14
C MET A 279 -4.89 -6.86 17.66
N THR A 280 -4.95 -7.97 18.40
CA THR A 280 -4.68 -8.05 19.83
C THR A 280 -3.75 -9.24 20.09
N PRO A 281 -3.25 -9.44 21.32
CA PRO A 281 -2.45 -10.63 21.66
C PRO A 281 -3.15 -11.97 21.38
N THR A 282 -4.49 -12.00 21.31
CA THR A 282 -5.28 -13.23 21.16
C THR A 282 -6.25 -13.20 19.97
N THR A 283 -6.18 -12.17 19.11
CA THR A 283 -7.10 -12.03 17.98
C THR A 283 -6.37 -11.61 16.70
N PHE A 284 -6.55 -12.36 15.63
CA PHE A 284 -5.96 -12.09 14.32
C PHE A 284 -6.89 -11.31 13.37
N VAL A 285 -8.20 -11.55 13.47
CA VAL A 285 -9.26 -11.07 12.57
C VAL A 285 -9.09 -11.63 11.15
N GLN A 286 -9.19 -12.95 10.99
CA GLN A 286 -8.90 -13.67 9.73
C GLN A 286 -9.64 -13.10 8.51
N GLN A 287 -10.93 -12.81 8.67
CA GLN A 287 -11.81 -12.31 7.61
C GLN A 287 -11.82 -10.78 7.49
N GLY A 288 -11.04 -10.08 8.33
CA GLY A 288 -10.92 -8.62 8.24
C GLY A 288 -10.27 -8.20 6.92
N ALA A 289 -10.62 -7.02 6.43
CA ALA A 289 -9.99 -6.43 5.25
C ALA A 289 -8.48 -6.27 5.45
N ALA A 290 -7.68 -6.73 4.49
CA ALA A 290 -6.26 -6.41 4.45
C ALA A 290 -6.05 -4.97 3.98
N GLN A 291 -5.05 -4.31 4.55
CA GLN A 291 -4.64 -2.97 4.16
C GLN A 291 -3.50 -3.05 3.14
N ASP A 292 -3.52 -2.12 2.20
CA ASP A 292 -2.47 -1.90 1.20
C ASP A 292 -1.07 -1.75 1.83
N ILE A 293 -0.94 -0.93 2.88
CA ILE A 293 0.33 -0.69 3.58
C ILE A 293 0.88 -1.97 4.21
N THR A 294 0.00 -2.81 4.78
CA THR A 294 0.38 -4.12 5.33
C THR A 294 0.90 -5.01 4.21
N TYR A 295 0.18 -5.07 3.08
CA TYR A 295 0.55 -5.94 1.99
C TYR A 295 1.83 -5.49 1.27
N LEU A 296 2.04 -4.19 1.08
CA LEU A 296 3.31 -3.65 0.59
C LEU A 296 4.47 -4.01 1.51
N THR A 297 4.28 -3.90 2.82
CA THR A 297 5.29 -4.32 3.81
C THR A 297 5.62 -5.81 3.66
N PHE A 298 4.62 -6.66 3.46
CA PHE A 298 4.82 -8.09 3.22
C PHE A 298 5.67 -8.34 1.98
N VAL A 299 5.32 -7.72 0.84
CA VAL A 299 6.09 -7.89 -0.41
C VAL A 299 7.53 -7.39 -0.26
N LEU A 300 7.75 -6.25 0.42
CA LEU A 300 9.10 -5.75 0.70
C LEU A 300 9.92 -6.70 1.58
N ARG A 301 9.29 -7.32 2.59
CA ARG A 301 9.93 -8.36 3.40
C ARG A 301 10.27 -9.60 2.59
N ALA A 302 9.40 -10.01 1.66
CA ALA A 302 9.69 -11.11 0.74
C ALA A 302 10.92 -10.80 -0.14
N LEU A 303 11.08 -9.54 -0.55
CA LEU A 303 12.25 -9.02 -1.27
C LEU A 303 13.50 -8.83 -0.39
N GLY A 304 13.42 -9.11 0.90
CA GLY A 304 14.55 -9.05 1.85
C GLY A 304 14.76 -7.69 2.52
N TYR A 305 13.91 -6.70 2.26
CA TYR A 305 13.93 -5.42 2.99
C TYR A 305 13.25 -5.55 4.35
N SER A 306 13.74 -4.84 5.35
CA SER A 306 13.24 -4.91 6.72
C SER A 306 12.90 -3.53 7.28
N ASP A 307 11.64 -3.38 7.70
CA ASP A 307 11.17 -2.21 8.45
C ASP A 307 11.76 -2.15 9.86
N ALA A 308 12.09 -3.30 10.45
CA ALA A 308 12.77 -3.36 11.75
C ALA A 308 14.26 -2.98 11.66
N ALA A 309 14.92 -3.27 10.54
CA ALA A 309 16.31 -2.87 10.29
C ALA A 309 16.44 -1.43 9.77
N GLY A 310 15.33 -0.74 9.53
CA GLY A 310 15.31 0.64 9.04
C GLY A 310 15.51 0.79 7.54
N ASP A 311 15.33 -0.27 6.74
CA ASP A 311 15.37 -0.18 5.28
C ASP A 311 14.20 0.67 4.74
N PHE A 312 13.06 0.63 5.43
CA PHE A 312 11.88 1.46 5.17
C PHE A 312 11.05 1.60 6.44
N SER A 313 10.04 2.49 6.43
CA SER A 313 9.06 2.60 7.51
C SER A 313 7.76 1.92 7.11
N TYR A 314 7.16 1.16 8.04
CA TYR A 314 5.86 0.51 7.82
C TYR A 314 4.82 1.47 7.23
N LYS A 315 4.64 2.66 7.84
CA LYS A 315 3.61 3.64 7.44
C LYS A 315 3.82 4.21 6.03
N THR A 316 5.05 4.17 5.54
CA THR A 316 5.43 4.72 4.23
C THR A 316 6.07 3.65 3.37
N SER A 317 5.64 2.39 3.48
CA SER A 317 6.18 1.28 2.69
C SER A 317 6.08 1.53 1.18
N TYR A 318 5.05 2.27 0.74
CA TYR A 318 4.87 2.70 -0.64
C TYR A 318 6.06 3.50 -1.21
N THR A 319 6.78 4.28 -0.40
CA THR A 319 7.93 5.06 -0.90
C THR A 319 9.07 4.15 -1.33
N LYS A 320 9.43 3.16 -0.49
CA LYS A 320 10.44 2.15 -0.84
C LYS A 320 9.97 1.29 -2.00
N ALA A 321 8.70 0.92 -2.02
CA ALA A 321 8.13 0.13 -3.10
C ALA A 321 8.22 0.85 -4.46
N MET A 322 7.99 2.17 -4.50
CA MET A 322 8.21 2.97 -5.71
C MET A 322 9.69 3.10 -6.07
N GLU A 323 10.57 3.30 -5.08
CA GLU A 323 12.03 3.39 -5.26
C GLU A 323 12.61 2.15 -5.96
N ILE A 324 12.13 0.95 -5.61
CA ILE A 324 12.61 -0.31 -6.19
C ILE A 324 11.80 -0.75 -7.43
N GLY A 325 10.89 0.09 -7.91
CA GLY A 325 10.07 -0.18 -9.09
C GLY A 325 8.96 -1.23 -8.90
N LEU A 326 8.55 -1.53 -7.66
CA LEU A 326 7.47 -2.48 -7.37
C LEU A 326 6.10 -1.96 -7.83
N LEU A 327 5.89 -0.64 -7.75
CA LEU A 327 4.73 0.04 -8.29
C LEU A 327 5.07 1.47 -8.72
N THR A 328 4.19 2.06 -9.51
CA THR A 328 4.23 3.48 -9.91
C THR A 328 3.35 4.34 -9.01
N GLN A 329 3.55 5.67 -9.05
CA GLN A 329 2.68 6.62 -8.34
C GLN A 329 1.21 6.50 -8.79
N ALA A 330 0.94 6.34 -10.08
CA ALA A 330 -0.43 6.20 -10.60
C ALA A 330 -1.13 4.94 -10.05
N GLN A 331 -0.40 3.83 -9.94
CA GLN A 331 -0.91 2.60 -9.34
C GLN A 331 -1.18 2.76 -7.84
N TRP A 332 -0.32 3.48 -7.13
CA TRP A 332 -0.52 3.82 -5.71
C TRP A 332 -1.79 4.65 -5.52
N ASP A 333 -1.95 5.73 -6.28
CA ASP A 333 -3.10 6.65 -6.17
C ASP A 333 -4.43 5.91 -6.43
N GLU A 334 -4.44 4.96 -7.37
CA GLU A 334 -5.58 4.09 -7.62
C GLU A 334 -5.88 3.16 -6.43
N MET A 335 -4.87 2.39 -5.99
CA MET A 335 -5.07 1.30 -5.04
C MET A 335 -5.26 1.76 -3.59
N HIS A 336 -4.73 2.94 -3.22
CA HIS A 336 -4.78 3.45 -1.85
C HIS A 336 -6.22 3.80 -1.41
N SER A 337 -7.08 4.11 -2.38
CA SER A 337 -8.51 4.38 -2.12
C SER A 337 -9.28 3.11 -1.72
N VAL A 338 -9.11 2.02 -2.47
CA VAL A 338 -9.71 0.72 -2.21
C VAL A 338 -8.72 -0.37 -2.62
N PHE A 339 -8.14 -1.04 -1.62
CA PHE A 339 -7.23 -2.14 -1.84
C PHE A 339 -8.00 -3.42 -2.20
N ARG A 340 -7.65 -4.04 -3.35
CA ARG A 340 -8.39 -5.17 -3.94
C ARG A 340 -7.45 -6.33 -4.21
N ARG A 341 -8.03 -7.51 -4.42
CA ARG A 341 -7.27 -8.71 -4.83
C ARG A 341 -6.55 -8.50 -6.17
N ASP A 342 -7.10 -7.66 -7.05
CA ASP A 342 -6.41 -7.23 -8.26
C ASP A 342 -5.06 -6.54 -7.97
N HIS A 343 -5.02 -5.70 -6.93
CA HIS A 343 -3.80 -5.01 -6.51
C HIS A 343 -2.80 -5.96 -5.80
N VAL A 344 -3.30 -6.99 -5.10
CA VAL A 344 -2.46 -8.08 -4.56
C VAL A 344 -1.73 -8.80 -5.70
N VAL A 345 -2.45 -9.10 -6.78
CA VAL A 345 -1.91 -9.71 -7.99
C VAL A 345 -0.86 -8.81 -8.65
N LEU A 346 -1.17 -7.53 -8.88
CA LEU A 346 -0.23 -6.55 -9.42
C LEU A 346 1.11 -6.59 -8.67
N LEU A 347 1.05 -6.40 -7.35
CA LEU A 347 2.25 -6.30 -6.53
C LEU A 347 3.00 -7.63 -6.45
N SER A 348 2.30 -8.76 -6.35
CA SER A 348 2.91 -10.10 -6.37
C SER A 348 3.64 -10.38 -7.69
N TYR A 349 2.99 -10.07 -8.81
CA TYR A 349 3.55 -10.30 -10.13
C TYR A 349 4.77 -9.41 -10.38
N ASN A 350 4.69 -8.12 -10.06
CA ASN A 350 5.82 -7.20 -10.17
C ASN A 350 7.00 -7.64 -9.30
N ALA A 351 6.72 -8.14 -8.09
CA ALA A 351 7.76 -8.60 -7.18
C ALA A 351 8.65 -9.68 -7.79
N LEU A 352 8.13 -10.55 -8.66
CA LEU A 352 8.90 -11.58 -9.36
C LEU A 352 10.09 -11.01 -10.15
N ARG A 353 9.97 -9.76 -10.65
CA ARG A 353 11.01 -9.07 -11.41
C ARG A 353 11.81 -8.06 -10.56
N CYS A 354 11.32 -7.73 -9.37
CA CYS A 354 11.99 -6.74 -8.52
C CYS A 354 13.29 -7.30 -7.97
N ALA A 355 14.30 -6.43 -7.95
CA ALA A 355 15.57 -6.73 -7.29
C ALA A 355 15.34 -6.94 -5.79
N ARG A 356 15.96 -7.99 -5.28
CA ARG A 356 16.02 -8.26 -3.85
C ARG A 356 17.17 -7.48 -3.22
N LYS A 357 17.09 -7.25 -1.91
CA LYS A 357 18.14 -6.58 -1.14
C LYS A 357 19.49 -7.33 -1.20
N ASP A 358 19.47 -8.65 -1.25
CA ASP A 358 20.64 -9.53 -1.28
C ASP A 358 21.10 -9.91 -2.71
N GLY A 359 20.49 -9.30 -3.74
CA GLY A 359 20.81 -9.55 -5.15
C GLY A 359 19.87 -10.55 -5.83
N GLY A 360 19.87 -10.52 -7.17
CA GLY A 360 18.91 -11.25 -7.99
C GLY A 360 17.48 -10.72 -7.86
N THR A 361 16.53 -11.43 -8.47
CA THR A 361 15.10 -11.12 -8.39
C THR A 361 14.36 -12.07 -7.43
N LEU A 362 13.12 -11.76 -7.07
CA LEU A 362 12.30 -12.70 -6.31
C LEU A 362 12.04 -13.99 -7.10
N GLY A 363 11.86 -13.88 -8.42
CA GLY A 363 11.71 -15.03 -9.31
C GLY A 363 12.93 -15.94 -9.22
N ASP A 364 14.14 -15.39 -9.29
CA ASP A 364 15.38 -16.17 -9.18
C ASP A 364 15.47 -16.91 -7.83
N LYS A 365 15.07 -16.25 -6.73
CA LYS A 365 15.01 -16.89 -5.41
C LYS A 365 14.07 -18.09 -5.43
N LEU A 366 12.86 -17.94 -5.99
CA LEU A 366 11.87 -19.02 -6.03
C LEU A 366 12.34 -20.19 -6.90
N VAL A 367 13.06 -19.91 -7.99
CA VAL A 367 13.71 -20.92 -8.83
C VAL A 367 14.81 -21.64 -8.04
N ALA A 368 15.70 -20.90 -7.38
CA ALA A 368 16.77 -21.47 -6.57
C ALA A 368 16.25 -22.32 -5.40
N ALA A 369 15.09 -21.98 -4.85
CA ALA A 369 14.41 -22.74 -3.82
C ALA A 369 13.61 -23.95 -4.36
N GLY A 370 13.57 -24.17 -5.67
CA GLY A 370 12.81 -25.26 -6.30
C GLY A 370 11.29 -25.11 -6.20
N VAL A 371 10.79 -23.92 -5.89
CA VAL A 371 9.35 -23.64 -5.76
C VAL A 371 8.70 -23.54 -7.15
N ILE A 372 9.43 -22.97 -8.10
CA ILE A 372 9.07 -22.88 -9.52
C ILE A 372 10.29 -23.23 -10.37
N THR A 373 10.07 -23.53 -11.65
CA THR A 373 11.14 -23.72 -12.64
C THR A 373 11.48 -22.42 -13.37
N ALA A 374 12.68 -22.33 -13.95
CA ALA A 374 13.08 -21.18 -14.75
C ALA A 374 12.20 -21.04 -16.00
N GLU A 375 11.78 -22.14 -16.59
CA GLU A 375 10.90 -22.19 -17.76
C GLU A 375 9.50 -21.65 -17.43
N GLN A 376 8.93 -22.05 -16.28
CA GLN A 376 7.65 -21.52 -15.81
C GLN A 376 7.73 -20.01 -15.56
N LEU A 377 8.80 -19.55 -14.90
CA LEU A 377 9.02 -18.13 -14.64
C LEU A 377 9.12 -17.34 -15.96
N ALA A 378 9.96 -17.79 -16.89
CA ALA A 378 10.13 -17.13 -18.19
C ALA A 378 8.82 -17.07 -18.99
N ALA A 379 8.03 -18.15 -19.02
CA ALA A 379 6.76 -18.20 -19.74
C ALA A 379 5.71 -17.22 -19.17
N VAL A 380 5.74 -16.98 -17.85
CA VAL A 380 4.83 -16.05 -17.17
C VAL A 380 5.29 -14.60 -17.31
N LEU A 381 6.60 -14.35 -17.38
CA LEU A 381 7.16 -13.01 -17.56
C LEU A 381 7.25 -12.56 -19.04
N ALA A 382 6.98 -13.43 -20.00
CA ALA A 382 6.90 -13.08 -21.41
C ALA A 382 5.51 -12.57 -21.85
N GLN A 383 4.49 -12.78 -21.01
CA GLN A 383 3.14 -12.20 -21.15
C GLN A 383 3.15 -10.75 -20.65
#